data_AF-A0A4Q5Z8D4-F1
#
_entry.id   AF-A0A4Q5Z8D4-F1
#
_cell.length_a   1.000
_cell.length_b   1.000
_cell.length_c   1.000
_cell.angle_alpha   90.00
_cell.angle_beta   90.00
_cell.angle_gamma   90.00
#
_symmetry.space_group_name_H-M   'P 1'
#
loop_
_entity.id
_entity.type
_entity.pdbx_description
1 polymer ?
#
loop_
_entity_poly.entity_id
_entity_poly.type
_entity_poly.pdbx_seq_one_letter_code
_entity_poly.pdbx_strand_id
1 'polypeptide(L)'
;ALSKWPNDRYYNVWVVNKISDPGVAGYAYYPGAGPAVDGTVLLAAYSQSGSSTLVHELGHGMGLPHTFEGDNGGADCPPNVDCLLDGDGICDTEPHKRGVTCTDVINPCTMTPLNNTQFSFMSYTQGCRDRFTAGQRDKVLWNLKNMRASLMNSDGGVPAPPALQPIQCVPTAQNPGSPANVGPQVVSFNNIYRTSGGYDTEGIHTDNFCNHHTEVFAGATYPISITTGSQPENVRVYIDYNNDGVLNDPLERVYSSPGTLPNQVHTGIIPIPATGAIMCQGLRMRVITDLASAPAPVPCGALVAGQAEDYVITIKPSTGAAMVSAR
;
A
#
# COMPACT_ATOMS: atom_id res chain seq x y z
N ALA A 1 20.63 -0.04 5.87
CA ALA A 1 19.35 0.14 6.60
C ALA A 1 18.35 -0.88 6.05
N LEU A 2 17.49 -1.46 6.89
CA LEU A 2 16.44 -2.36 6.42
C LEU A 2 15.38 -1.56 5.64
N SER A 3 14.91 -2.09 4.51
CA SER A 3 13.75 -1.53 3.81
C SER A 3 12.52 -1.68 4.69
N LYS A 4 11.74 -0.62 4.90
CA LYS A 4 10.64 -0.63 5.87
C LYS A 4 9.38 0.00 5.30
N TRP A 5 8.25 -0.62 5.62
CA TRP A 5 6.94 -0.03 5.42
C TRP A 5 6.48 0.63 6.74
N PRO A 6 5.57 1.62 6.69
CA PRO A 6 5.05 2.29 7.88
C PRO A 6 4.50 1.27 8.89
N ASN A 7 5.04 1.26 10.10
CA ASN A 7 4.72 0.25 11.12
C ASN A 7 3.36 0.47 11.79
N ASP A 8 2.70 1.59 11.48
CA ASP A 8 1.30 1.84 11.82
C ASP A 8 0.34 1.05 10.92
N ARG A 9 0.77 0.64 9.72
CA ARG A 9 -0.05 -0.10 8.75
C ARG A 9 0.42 -1.52 8.48
N TYR A 10 1.71 -1.78 8.64
CA TYR A 10 2.33 -3.05 8.28
C TYR A 10 3.22 -3.58 9.40
N TYR A 11 3.13 -4.88 9.67
CA TYR A 11 4.11 -5.55 10.51
C TYR A 11 5.28 -6.02 9.63
N ASN A 12 6.45 -5.42 9.80
CA ASN A 12 7.60 -5.71 8.96
C ASN A 12 8.26 -7.05 9.35
N VAL A 13 8.50 -7.90 8.36
CA VAL A 13 9.27 -9.15 8.51
C VAL A 13 10.46 -9.10 7.56
N TRP A 14 11.67 -9.09 8.10
CA TRP A 14 12.91 -9.06 7.34
C TRP A 14 13.55 -10.44 7.30
N VAL A 15 13.84 -10.92 6.10
CA VAL A 15 14.59 -12.16 5.89
C VAL A 15 16.03 -11.80 5.52
N VAL A 16 16.99 -12.28 6.29
CA VAL A 16 18.42 -11.94 6.15
C VAL A 16 19.29 -13.20 6.05
N ASN A 17 20.46 -13.06 5.42
CA ASN A 17 21.41 -14.17 5.28
C ASN A 17 22.28 -14.39 6.53
N LYS A 18 22.41 -13.38 7.40
CA LYS A 18 23.24 -13.44 8.61
C LYS A 18 22.69 -12.54 9.71
N ILE A 19 22.73 -13.05 10.94
CA ILE A 19 22.58 -12.30 12.19
C ILE A 19 23.93 -12.42 12.90
N SER A 20 24.45 -11.32 13.47
CA SER A 20 25.83 -11.28 14.00
C SER A 20 26.03 -12.16 15.23
N ASP A 21 24.97 -12.41 15.99
CA ASP A 21 25.03 -13.24 17.19
C ASP A 21 24.91 -14.73 16.82
N PRO A 22 25.92 -15.56 17.16
CA PRO A 22 25.93 -16.96 16.81
C PRO A 22 24.78 -17.70 17.51
N GLY A 23 24.05 -18.53 16.76
CA GLY A 23 22.96 -19.36 17.29
C GLY A 23 21.57 -18.71 17.28
N VAL A 24 21.44 -17.47 16.79
CA VAL A 24 20.15 -16.77 16.69
C VAL A 24 19.46 -17.09 15.36
N ALA A 25 18.29 -17.73 15.41
CA ALA A 25 17.49 -18.06 14.22
C ALA A 25 16.60 -16.88 13.75
N GLY A 26 16.23 -16.01 14.68
CA GLY A 26 15.46 -14.80 14.47
C GLY A 26 15.42 -13.96 15.74
N TYR A 27 14.89 -12.74 15.64
CA TYR A 27 14.53 -11.91 16.78
C TYR A 27 13.36 -11.00 16.40
N ALA A 28 12.60 -10.53 17.38
CA ALA A 28 11.60 -9.50 17.20
C ALA A 28 11.68 -8.42 18.27
N TYR A 29 11.14 -7.26 17.92
CA TYR A 29 10.94 -6.17 18.87
C TYR A 29 9.54 -6.24 19.47
N TYR A 30 9.48 -6.07 20.79
CA TYR A 30 8.22 -5.98 21.54
C TYR A 30 7.37 -4.78 21.10
N PRO A 31 6.04 -4.82 21.34
CA PRO A 31 5.18 -3.65 21.18
C PRO A 31 5.76 -2.41 21.87
N GLY A 32 5.71 -1.26 21.19
CA GLY A 32 6.28 0.00 21.67
C GLY A 32 7.69 0.32 21.15
N ALA A 33 8.31 -0.59 20.40
CA ALA A 33 9.55 -0.30 19.69
C ALA A 33 9.37 0.81 18.65
N GLY A 34 10.44 1.60 18.44
CA GLY A 34 10.41 2.70 17.50
C GLY A 34 10.23 2.24 16.04
N PRO A 35 9.66 3.10 15.17
CA PRO A 35 9.34 2.77 13.77
C PRO A 35 10.57 2.48 12.89
N ALA A 36 11.78 2.63 13.43
CA ALA A 36 13.01 2.28 12.74
C ALA A 36 13.33 0.78 12.82
N VAL A 37 12.81 0.09 13.82
CA VAL A 37 13.20 -1.30 14.15
C VAL A 37 12.00 -2.22 14.39
N ASP A 38 10.81 -1.67 14.62
CA ASP A 38 9.61 -2.44 14.93
C ASP A 38 9.26 -3.49 13.86
N GLY A 39 9.34 -4.77 14.26
CA GLY A 39 9.10 -5.93 13.41
C GLY A 39 9.92 -7.15 13.84
N THR A 40 10.01 -8.12 12.93
CA THR A 40 10.73 -9.39 13.11
C THR A 40 11.84 -9.54 12.08
N VAL A 41 13.01 -10.01 12.50
CA VAL A 41 14.12 -10.38 11.63
C VAL A 41 14.36 -11.89 11.73
N LEU A 42 14.46 -12.56 10.59
CA LEU A 42 14.62 -14.02 10.48
C LEU A 42 15.80 -14.35 9.58
N LEU A 43 16.55 -15.39 9.95
CA LEU A 43 17.51 -15.99 9.03
C LEU A 43 16.78 -16.74 7.91
N ALA A 44 17.23 -16.55 6.67
CA ALA A 44 16.65 -17.21 5.49
C ALA A 44 16.57 -18.73 5.64
N ALA A 45 17.56 -19.36 6.28
CA ALA A 45 17.60 -20.80 6.57
C ALA A 45 16.39 -21.30 7.40
N TYR A 46 15.76 -20.42 8.19
CA TYR A 46 14.62 -20.72 9.06
C TYR A 46 13.29 -20.12 8.55
N SER A 47 13.27 -19.54 7.35
CA SER A 47 12.07 -18.97 6.71
C SER A 47 11.26 -20.00 5.89
N GLN A 48 11.57 -21.28 6.04
CA GLN A 48 10.98 -22.38 5.28
C GLN A 48 9.61 -22.78 5.83
N SER A 49 8.76 -23.34 4.98
CA SER A 49 7.47 -23.90 5.39
C SER A 49 7.64 -24.93 6.51
N GLY A 50 6.81 -24.85 7.55
CA GLY A 50 6.88 -25.73 8.72
C GLY A 50 7.87 -25.28 9.81
N SER A 51 8.67 -24.24 9.57
CA SER A 51 9.51 -23.63 10.60
C SER A 51 8.65 -22.91 11.65
N SER A 52 8.89 -23.19 12.93
CA SER A 52 8.23 -22.49 14.06
C SER A 52 8.90 -21.15 14.40
N THR A 53 10.03 -20.81 13.79
CA THR A 53 10.79 -19.59 14.15
C THR A 53 9.98 -18.33 13.90
N LEU A 54 9.33 -18.18 12.73
CA LEU A 54 8.50 -16.99 12.47
C LEU A 54 7.36 -16.87 13.48
N VAL A 55 6.70 -17.97 13.84
CA VAL A 55 5.59 -17.96 14.80
C VAL A 55 6.08 -17.56 16.19
N HIS A 56 7.25 -18.06 16.60
CA HIS A 56 7.91 -17.69 17.85
C HIS A 56 8.25 -16.19 17.89
N GLU A 57 8.94 -15.69 16.86
CA GLU A 57 9.31 -14.27 16.80
C GLU A 57 8.10 -13.35 16.68
N LEU A 58 7.06 -13.76 15.95
CA LEU A 58 5.82 -13.00 15.88
C LEU A 58 5.12 -12.97 17.24
N GLY A 59 5.24 -14.04 18.04
CA GLY A 59 4.81 -14.05 19.45
C GLY A 59 5.45 -12.93 20.25
N HIS A 60 6.78 -12.78 20.20
CA HIS A 60 7.49 -11.64 20.79
C HIS A 60 7.04 -10.30 20.21
N GLY A 61 6.86 -10.24 18.89
CA GLY A 61 6.31 -9.09 18.19
C GLY A 61 4.96 -8.60 18.72
N MET A 62 4.14 -9.56 19.18
CA MET A 62 2.83 -9.33 19.79
C MET A 62 2.89 -9.30 21.33
N GLY A 63 4.08 -9.30 21.92
CA GLY A 63 4.33 -9.09 23.34
C GLY A 63 4.24 -10.32 24.22
N LEU A 64 4.46 -11.51 23.67
CA LEU A 64 4.66 -12.73 24.45
C LEU A 64 6.13 -12.88 24.85
N PRO A 65 6.44 -13.06 26.15
CA PRO A 65 7.75 -13.51 26.59
C PRO A 65 7.94 -15.02 26.41
N HIS A 66 9.16 -15.50 26.63
CA HIS A 66 9.44 -16.93 26.69
C HIS A 66 8.70 -17.56 27.86
N THR A 67 8.24 -18.81 27.73
CA THR A 67 7.53 -19.52 28.82
C THR A 67 8.42 -19.79 30.04
N PHE A 68 9.74 -19.71 29.87
CA PHE A 68 10.76 -19.86 30.92
C PHE A 68 11.37 -18.52 31.36
N GLU A 69 10.70 -17.39 31.09
CA GLU A 69 11.18 -16.07 31.50
C GLU A 69 11.46 -16.05 33.01
N GLY A 70 12.62 -15.51 33.42
CA GLY A 70 13.06 -15.54 34.82
C GLY A 70 13.84 -16.79 35.27
N ASP A 71 14.15 -17.72 34.37
CA ASP A 71 14.91 -18.95 34.72
C ASP A 71 16.43 -18.76 34.94
N ASN A 72 16.91 -17.51 34.89
CA ASN A 72 18.31 -17.13 35.08
C ASN A 72 19.28 -17.97 34.22
N GLY A 73 18.98 -18.13 32.93
CA GLY A 73 19.82 -18.92 32.01
C GLY A 73 19.65 -20.43 32.16
N GLY A 74 18.59 -20.88 32.84
CA GLY A 74 18.32 -22.29 33.16
C GLY A 74 18.90 -22.73 34.50
N ALA A 75 19.41 -21.81 35.32
CA ALA A 75 19.87 -22.10 36.67
C ALA A 75 18.70 -22.29 37.64
N ASP A 76 17.70 -21.43 37.53
CA ASP A 76 16.65 -21.27 38.53
C ASP A 76 15.28 -21.57 37.95
N CYS A 77 14.37 -22.06 38.78
CA CYS A 77 12.96 -22.12 38.40
C CYS A 77 12.37 -20.71 38.52
N PRO A 78 11.68 -20.19 37.48
CA PRO A 78 11.07 -18.88 37.55
C PRO A 78 10.16 -18.71 38.77
N PRO A 79 10.18 -17.55 39.44
CA PRO A 79 9.18 -17.21 40.45
C PRO A 79 7.77 -17.33 39.87
N ASN A 80 6.80 -17.67 40.71
CA ASN A 80 5.39 -17.77 40.32
C ASN A 80 4.47 -17.54 41.52
N VAL A 81 4.76 -16.48 42.29
CA VAL A 81 3.93 -16.06 43.42
C VAL A 81 2.67 -15.36 42.92
N ASP A 82 2.83 -14.50 41.91
CA ASP A 82 1.73 -13.93 41.12
C ASP A 82 2.01 -14.17 39.64
N CYS A 83 1.30 -15.13 39.04
CA CYS A 83 1.48 -15.52 37.64
C CYS A 83 1.13 -14.42 36.61
N LEU A 84 0.54 -13.29 37.04
CA LEU A 84 0.31 -12.14 36.15
C LEU A 84 1.52 -11.19 36.12
N LEU A 85 2.43 -11.29 37.09
CA LEU A 85 3.58 -10.39 37.24
C LEU A 85 4.91 -11.13 37.13
N ASP A 86 4.96 -12.35 37.65
CA ASP A 86 6.14 -13.20 37.65
C ASP A 86 6.25 -14.01 36.35
N GLY A 87 7.46 -14.49 36.06
CA GLY A 87 7.75 -15.34 34.92
C GLY A 87 7.37 -14.68 33.59
N ASP A 88 6.59 -15.40 32.79
CA ASP A 88 6.11 -14.94 31.49
C ASP A 88 4.83 -14.06 31.61
N GLY A 89 4.32 -13.88 32.83
CA GLY A 89 3.12 -13.12 33.17
C GLY A 89 1.85 -13.72 32.56
N ILE A 90 1.78 -15.06 32.46
CA ILE A 90 0.65 -15.81 31.90
C ILE A 90 0.36 -17.03 32.81
N CYS A 91 -0.85 -17.08 33.37
CA CYS A 91 -1.18 -18.07 34.39
C CYS A 91 -1.46 -19.49 33.87
N ASP A 92 -1.65 -19.67 32.56
CA ASP A 92 -1.89 -20.99 31.96
C ASP A 92 -0.64 -21.60 31.29
N THR A 93 0.52 -20.99 31.52
CA THR A 93 1.86 -21.50 31.23
C THR A 93 2.59 -21.68 32.55
N GLU A 94 2.87 -22.92 32.94
CA GLU A 94 3.50 -23.14 34.25
C GLU A 94 5.00 -22.77 34.23
N PRO A 95 5.57 -22.29 35.35
CA PRO A 95 6.98 -21.94 35.42
C PRO A 95 7.85 -23.17 35.17
N HIS A 96 8.75 -23.08 34.21
CA HIS A 96 9.71 -24.14 33.92
C HIS A 96 11.05 -23.54 33.49
N LYS A 97 12.10 -24.36 33.54
CA LYS A 97 13.42 -23.97 33.02
C LYS A 97 13.51 -24.20 31.53
N ARG A 98 14.33 -23.41 30.83
CA ARG A 98 14.72 -23.75 29.46
C ARG A 98 15.33 -25.16 29.40
N GLY A 99 15.15 -25.84 28.27
CA GLY A 99 15.72 -27.17 28.03
C GLY A 99 14.76 -28.34 28.25
N VAL A 100 13.49 -28.09 28.58
CA VAL A 100 12.45 -29.13 28.53
C VAL A 100 12.27 -29.65 27.10
N THR A 101 12.10 -30.96 26.99
CA THR A 101 12.02 -31.73 25.75
C THR A 101 10.59 -32.23 25.50
N CYS A 102 10.33 -32.70 24.28
CA CYS A 102 9.03 -33.24 23.90
C CYS A 102 8.61 -34.48 24.69
N THR A 103 9.58 -35.18 25.27
CA THR A 103 9.37 -36.42 26.05
C THR A 103 9.18 -36.15 27.54
N ASP A 104 9.46 -34.93 28.00
CA ASP A 104 9.29 -34.60 29.41
C ASP A 104 7.80 -34.51 29.73
N VAL A 105 7.41 -35.26 30.76
CA VAL A 105 6.04 -35.31 31.26
C VAL A 105 5.92 -34.52 32.56
N ILE A 106 6.95 -34.56 33.42
CA ILE A 106 6.98 -33.91 34.73
C ILE A 106 7.80 -32.63 34.66
N ASN A 107 7.25 -31.55 35.19
CA ASN A 107 7.91 -30.28 35.30
C ASN A 107 8.92 -30.31 36.47
N PRO A 108 10.22 -30.05 36.21
CA PRO A 108 11.26 -30.07 37.24
C PRO A 108 11.13 -28.95 38.29
N CYS A 109 10.31 -27.93 38.05
CA CYS A 109 10.10 -26.81 38.95
C CYS A 109 8.92 -27.01 39.91
N THR A 110 7.84 -27.63 39.43
CA THR A 110 6.61 -27.79 40.22
C THR A 110 6.39 -29.21 40.71
N MET A 111 7.13 -30.19 40.16
CA MET A 111 6.93 -31.63 40.39
C MET A 111 5.52 -32.13 39.98
N THR A 112 4.85 -31.41 39.07
CA THR A 112 3.56 -31.75 38.46
C THR A 112 3.70 -31.93 36.96
N PRO A 113 2.68 -32.40 36.21
CA PRO A 113 2.76 -32.44 34.75
C PRO A 113 3.03 -31.06 34.12
N LEU A 114 3.80 -31.02 33.01
CA LEU A 114 4.14 -29.82 32.22
C LEU A 114 2.95 -29.17 31.48
N ASN A 115 1.72 -29.62 31.73
CA ASN A 115 0.46 -29.06 31.19
C ASN A 115 0.50 -28.53 29.73
N ASN A 116 1.29 -29.17 28.84
CA ASN A 116 1.54 -28.78 27.45
C ASN A 116 2.41 -27.54 27.19
N THR A 117 3.04 -26.93 28.20
CA THR A 117 3.91 -25.74 28.01
C THR A 117 5.14 -26.05 27.15
N GLN A 118 5.64 -27.30 27.16
CA GLN A 118 6.70 -27.75 26.25
C GLN A 118 6.28 -27.72 24.77
N PHE A 119 4.98 -27.72 24.48
CA PHE A 119 4.45 -27.60 23.12
C PHE A 119 4.12 -26.15 22.74
N SER A 120 4.30 -25.18 23.65
CA SER A 120 4.11 -23.75 23.36
C SER A 120 5.13 -23.27 22.34
N PHE A 121 4.68 -22.46 21.36
CA PHE A 121 5.61 -21.79 20.45
C PHE A 121 6.61 -20.90 21.18
N MET A 122 6.28 -20.38 22.37
CA MET A 122 7.17 -19.52 23.17
C MET A 122 8.16 -20.31 24.07
N SER A 123 8.14 -21.63 24.01
CA SER A 123 9.22 -22.48 24.55
C SER A 123 10.36 -22.65 23.52
N TYR A 124 11.51 -23.13 23.99
CA TYR A 124 12.65 -23.55 23.17
C TYR A 124 12.69 -25.05 22.86
N THR A 125 11.63 -25.77 23.20
CA THR A 125 11.51 -27.21 22.91
C THR A 125 11.58 -27.47 21.41
N GLN A 126 12.49 -28.35 20.99
CA GLN A 126 12.72 -28.65 19.58
C GLN A 126 11.84 -29.81 19.11
N GLY A 127 11.16 -29.64 17.97
CA GLY A 127 10.49 -30.73 17.26
C GLY A 127 9.01 -30.98 17.59
N CYS A 128 8.40 -30.30 18.57
CA CYS A 128 7.00 -30.54 18.95
C CYS A 128 6.18 -29.29 19.30
N ARG A 129 6.70 -28.08 19.08
CA ARG A 129 5.94 -26.84 19.30
C ARG A 129 4.81 -26.72 18.29
N ASP A 130 3.58 -26.58 18.77
CA ASP A 130 2.37 -26.63 17.94
C ASP A 130 1.25 -25.65 18.34
N ARG A 131 1.37 -24.93 19.47
CA ARG A 131 0.26 -24.13 20.02
C ARG A 131 0.68 -22.85 20.73
N PHE A 132 -0.30 -21.97 20.89
CA PHE A 132 -0.35 -20.98 21.95
C PHE A 132 -1.41 -21.38 22.97
N THR A 133 -1.24 -20.96 24.22
CA THR A 133 -2.27 -21.14 25.27
C THR A 133 -3.38 -20.08 25.16
N ALA A 134 -4.44 -20.23 25.96
CA ALA A 134 -5.51 -19.25 25.98
C ALA A 134 -5.04 -17.92 26.58
N GLY A 135 -4.21 -17.97 27.61
CA GLY A 135 -3.58 -16.79 28.22
C GLY A 135 -2.62 -16.08 27.26
N GLN A 136 -1.83 -16.83 26.48
CA GLN A 136 -1.01 -16.25 25.40
C GLN A 136 -1.86 -15.54 24.35
N ARG A 137 -2.97 -16.15 23.89
CA ARG A 137 -3.92 -15.48 22.99
C ARG A 137 -4.45 -14.18 23.61
N ASP A 138 -4.86 -14.21 24.86
CA ASP A 138 -5.49 -13.06 25.51
C ASP A 138 -4.50 -11.89 25.69
N LYS A 139 -3.23 -12.19 26.02
CA LYS A 139 -2.14 -11.20 26.07
C LYS A 139 -1.85 -10.59 24.71
N VAL A 140 -1.78 -11.41 23.65
CA VAL A 140 -1.63 -10.94 22.26
C VAL A 140 -2.79 -10.02 21.87
N LEU A 141 -4.04 -10.42 22.15
CA LEU A 141 -5.21 -9.60 21.83
C LEU A 141 -5.22 -8.28 22.59
N TRP A 142 -4.78 -8.27 23.86
CA TRP A 142 -4.65 -7.04 24.63
C TRP A 142 -3.57 -6.12 24.04
N ASN A 143 -2.38 -6.63 23.72
CA ASN A 143 -1.31 -5.85 23.10
C ASN A 143 -1.69 -5.32 21.73
N LEU A 144 -2.38 -6.13 20.91
CA LEU A 144 -2.85 -5.71 19.60
C LEU A 144 -3.85 -4.55 19.70
N LYS A 145 -4.78 -4.60 20.66
CA LYS A 145 -5.80 -3.55 20.86
C LYS A 145 -5.25 -2.28 21.49
N ASN A 146 -4.27 -2.38 22.39
CA ASN A 146 -3.81 -1.24 23.20
C ASN A 146 -2.48 -0.65 22.72
N MET A 147 -1.59 -1.45 22.13
CA MET A 147 -0.25 -1.01 21.74
C MET A 147 -0.02 -1.04 20.22
N ARG A 148 -0.82 -1.82 19.47
CA ARG A 148 -0.70 -1.96 18.01
C ARG A 148 -2.03 -1.77 17.27
N ALA A 149 -2.92 -0.94 17.82
CA ALA A 149 -4.30 -0.78 17.32
C ALA A 149 -4.36 -0.34 15.85
N SER A 150 -3.35 0.39 15.37
CA SER A 150 -3.27 0.83 13.98
C SER A 150 -3.17 -0.35 13.00
N LEU A 151 -2.55 -1.47 13.39
CA LEU A 151 -2.49 -2.69 12.56
C LEU A 151 -3.87 -3.33 12.39
N MET A 152 -4.79 -3.15 13.35
CA MET A 152 -6.17 -3.65 13.23
C MET A 152 -7.02 -2.79 12.28
N ASN A 153 -6.64 -1.54 12.08
CA ASN A 153 -7.34 -0.59 11.22
C ASN A 153 -6.61 -0.39 9.88
N SER A 154 -5.61 -1.22 9.57
CA SER A 154 -4.88 -1.11 8.32
C SER A 154 -5.67 -1.71 7.16
N ASP A 155 -5.36 -1.25 5.95
CA ASP A 155 -5.96 -1.77 4.72
C ASP A 155 -5.47 -3.18 4.35
N GLY A 156 -4.71 -3.86 5.23
CA GLY A 156 -4.12 -5.17 4.93
C GLY A 156 -5.15 -6.28 4.66
N GLY A 157 -6.38 -6.12 5.16
CA GLY A 157 -7.52 -7.00 4.86
C GLY A 157 -8.43 -6.50 3.73
N VAL A 158 -8.18 -5.29 3.21
CA VAL A 158 -8.90 -4.73 2.07
C VAL A 158 -8.20 -5.24 0.81
N PRO A 159 -8.91 -5.83 -0.17
CA PRO A 159 -8.29 -6.15 -1.46
C PRO A 159 -7.58 -4.92 -1.99
N ALA A 160 -6.35 -5.08 -2.46
CA ALA A 160 -5.66 -3.99 -3.14
C ALA A 160 -6.60 -3.41 -4.21
N PRO A 161 -6.69 -2.08 -4.34
CA PRO A 161 -7.50 -1.49 -5.39
C PRO A 161 -7.14 -2.15 -6.73
N PRO A 162 -8.13 -2.42 -7.61
CA PRO A 162 -7.84 -2.92 -8.94
C PRO A 162 -6.68 -2.12 -9.57
N ALA A 163 -5.80 -2.79 -10.28
CA ALA A 163 -4.77 -2.08 -11.03
C ALA A 163 -5.46 -1.07 -11.97
N LEU A 164 -4.85 0.13 -12.12
CA LEU A 164 -5.23 1.09 -13.13
C LEU A 164 -5.45 0.35 -14.46
N GLN A 165 -6.65 0.44 -15.02
CA GLN A 165 -6.90 -0.20 -16.31
C GLN A 165 -6.29 0.67 -17.43
N PRO A 166 -5.60 0.06 -18.42
CA PRO A 166 -5.24 0.79 -19.62
C PRO A 166 -6.52 1.14 -20.39
N ILE A 167 -6.57 2.32 -21.00
CA ILE A 167 -7.64 2.62 -21.95
C ILE A 167 -7.52 1.63 -23.11
N GLN A 168 -8.61 0.92 -23.42
CA GLN A 168 -8.64 -0.17 -24.39
C GLN A 168 -8.39 0.28 -25.83
N CYS A 169 -8.42 1.59 -26.08
CA CYS A 169 -8.26 2.18 -27.39
C CYS A 169 -7.14 3.23 -27.41
N VAL A 170 -6.47 3.29 -28.56
CA VAL A 170 -5.55 4.36 -28.94
C VAL A 170 -6.13 5.03 -30.17
N PRO A 171 -6.19 6.38 -30.24
CA PRO A 171 -6.62 7.06 -31.46
C PRO A 171 -5.77 6.65 -32.65
N THR A 172 -6.35 6.69 -33.85
CA THR A 172 -5.61 6.40 -35.08
C THR A 172 -5.31 7.69 -35.83
N ALA A 173 -4.17 7.72 -36.53
CA ALA A 173 -3.83 8.84 -37.41
C ALA A 173 -4.47 8.60 -38.79
N GLN A 174 -5.32 9.52 -39.24
CA GLN A 174 -5.83 9.49 -40.61
C GLN A 174 -4.77 9.92 -41.62
N ASN A 175 -3.92 10.90 -41.26
CA ASN A 175 -2.81 11.37 -42.09
C ASN A 175 -1.48 11.27 -41.34
N PRO A 176 -0.93 10.04 -41.18
CA PRO A 176 0.37 9.86 -40.55
C PRO A 176 1.47 10.55 -41.40
N GLY A 177 2.06 11.62 -40.87
CA GLY A 177 3.06 12.45 -41.57
C GLY A 177 2.58 13.85 -41.97
N SER A 178 1.41 14.29 -41.48
CA SER A 178 0.99 15.68 -41.57
C SER A 178 2.06 16.63 -41.00
N PRO A 179 2.52 17.67 -41.73
CA PRO A 179 3.53 18.61 -41.22
C PRO A 179 2.94 19.64 -40.23
N ALA A 180 1.72 19.41 -39.76
CA ALA A 180 0.96 20.36 -38.96
C ALA A 180 1.36 20.34 -37.47
N ASN A 181 2.07 19.30 -37.02
CA ASN A 181 2.47 19.07 -35.62
C ASN A 181 1.36 19.36 -34.59
N VAL A 182 0.15 18.88 -34.86
CA VAL A 182 -1.04 19.13 -34.03
C VAL A 182 -0.97 18.26 -32.79
N GLY A 183 -1.20 18.84 -31.62
CA GLY A 183 -1.10 18.13 -30.36
C GLY A 183 -0.99 19.08 -29.17
N PRO A 184 -1.28 18.59 -27.95
CA PRO A 184 -0.95 19.34 -26.74
C PRO A 184 0.54 19.71 -26.74
N GLN A 185 0.84 20.95 -26.34
CA GLN A 185 2.20 21.46 -26.16
C GLN A 185 2.49 21.71 -24.68
N VAL A 186 1.48 22.14 -23.93
CA VAL A 186 1.54 22.21 -22.47
C VAL A 186 0.22 21.74 -21.89
N VAL A 187 0.26 20.80 -20.95
CA VAL A 187 -0.90 20.40 -20.14
C VAL A 187 -0.62 20.74 -18.68
N SER A 188 -1.50 21.55 -18.09
CA SER A 188 -1.48 21.87 -16.66
C SER A 188 -2.82 21.53 -16.00
N PHE A 189 -2.76 20.66 -15.00
CA PHE A 189 -3.91 20.24 -14.19
C PHE A 189 -3.47 19.89 -12.78
N ASN A 190 -3.81 20.72 -11.80
CA ASN A 190 -3.29 20.63 -10.44
C ASN A 190 -1.74 20.55 -10.42
N ASN A 191 -1.16 19.45 -9.92
CA ASN A 191 0.30 19.26 -9.91
C ASN A 191 0.87 18.67 -11.21
N ILE A 192 0.02 18.30 -12.18
CA ILE A 192 0.48 17.95 -13.52
C ILE A 192 0.88 19.25 -14.22
N TYR A 193 2.14 19.28 -14.67
CA TYR A 193 2.66 20.25 -15.62
C TYR A 193 3.56 19.50 -16.59
N ARG A 194 3.12 19.34 -17.84
CA ARG A 194 3.86 18.65 -18.89
C ARG A 194 4.03 19.55 -20.08
N THR A 195 5.25 19.65 -20.58
CA THR A 195 5.56 20.21 -21.90
C THR A 195 5.79 19.07 -22.88
N SER A 196 5.15 19.14 -24.04
CA SER A 196 5.17 18.10 -25.07
C SER A 196 5.62 18.70 -26.41
N GLY A 197 6.03 17.85 -27.34
CA GLY A 197 6.45 18.28 -28.69
C GLY A 197 5.36 18.18 -29.77
N GLY A 198 4.12 17.81 -29.43
CA GLY A 198 3.07 17.49 -30.39
C GLY A 198 3.27 16.16 -31.14
N TYR A 199 2.43 15.94 -32.15
CA TYR A 199 2.43 14.71 -32.97
C TYR A 199 3.78 14.36 -33.59
N ASP A 200 4.53 15.34 -34.12
CA ASP A 200 5.77 15.06 -34.87
C ASP A 200 6.88 14.50 -33.98
N THR A 201 6.85 14.85 -32.69
CA THR A 201 7.86 14.42 -31.72
C THR A 201 7.45 13.13 -31.01
N GLU A 202 6.17 13.00 -30.68
CA GLU A 202 5.70 11.98 -29.73
C GLU A 202 4.68 11.00 -30.35
N GLY A 203 4.32 11.20 -31.60
CA GLY A 203 3.37 10.38 -32.35
C GLY A 203 1.91 10.67 -32.00
N ILE A 204 1.03 9.77 -32.45
CA ILE A 204 -0.42 9.89 -32.27
C ILE A 204 -0.86 9.82 -30.80
N HIS A 205 -0.09 9.13 -29.96
CA HIS A 205 -0.45 8.87 -28.58
C HIS A 205 0.77 8.77 -27.68
N THR A 206 0.67 9.38 -26.50
CA THR A 206 1.71 9.33 -25.49
C THR A 206 1.12 8.95 -24.14
N ASP A 207 1.64 7.89 -23.53
CA ASP A 207 1.26 7.47 -22.18
C ASP A 207 2.23 8.04 -21.15
N ASN A 208 1.76 8.98 -20.32
CA ASN A 208 2.54 9.63 -19.28
C ASN A 208 2.38 9.01 -17.88
N PHE A 209 1.92 7.76 -17.82
CA PHE A 209 1.61 7.01 -16.60
C PHE A 209 2.64 7.17 -15.46
N CYS A 210 3.93 6.97 -15.74
CA CYS A 210 4.95 6.90 -14.68
C CYS A 210 5.28 8.27 -14.04
N ASN A 211 5.22 9.35 -14.83
CA ASN A 211 5.87 10.61 -14.46
C ASN A 211 4.90 11.77 -14.27
N HIS A 212 3.65 11.65 -14.72
CA HIS A 212 2.67 12.73 -14.63
C HIS A 212 1.37 12.24 -14.00
N HIS A 213 1.33 12.34 -12.66
CA HIS A 213 0.18 11.99 -11.85
C HIS A 213 -0.19 13.11 -10.88
N THR A 214 -1.45 13.15 -10.46
CA THR A 214 -1.92 14.09 -9.45
C THR A 214 -2.99 13.50 -8.55
N GLU A 215 -3.19 14.10 -7.38
CA GLU A 215 -4.27 13.76 -6.46
C GLU A 215 -5.30 14.88 -6.44
N VAL A 216 -6.58 14.51 -6.50
CA VAL A 216 -7.72 15.42 -6.46
C VAL A 216 -8.75 14.94 -5.44
N PHE A 217 -9.63 15.81 -4.96
CA PHE A 217 -10.63 15.47 -3.95
C PHE A 217 -12.03 15.37 -4.58
N ALA A 218 -12.78 14.35 -4.18
CA ALA A 218 -14.18 14.16 -4.59
C ALA A 218 -15.02 15.40 -4.22
N GLY A 219 -15.80 15.89 -5.17
CA GLY A 219 -16.65 17.09 -5.01
C GLY A 219 -15.92 18.43 -5.15
N ALA A 220 -14.59 18.43 -5.31
CA ALA A 220 -13.82 19.65 -5.55
C ALA A 220 -13.73 19.99 -7.04
N THR A 221 -13.28 21.21 -7.36
CA THR A 221 -13.07 21.69 -8.73
C THR A 221 -11.62 22.13 -8.92
N TYR A 222 -11.06 21.84 -10.10
CA TYR A 222 -9.66 22.16 -10.41
C TYR A 222 -9.55 22.91 -11.74
N PRO A 223 -8.73 23.98 -11.81
CA PRO A 223 -8.45 24.63 -13.08
C PRO A 223 -7.66 23.68 -14.00
N ILE A 224 -7.94 23.75 -15.29
CA ILE A 224 -7.16 23.10 -16.34
C ILE A 224 -6.71 24.15 -17.37
N SER A 225 -5.47 24.00 -17.85
CA SER A 225 -4.92 24.80 -18.95
C SER A 225 -4.21 23.90 -19.93
N ILE A 226 -4.54 24.02 -21.22
CA ILE A 226 -3.92 23.26 -22.32
C ILE A 226 -3.47 24.25 -23.39
N THR A 227 -2.18 24.32 -23.65
CA THR A 227 -1.62 25.08 -24.76
C THR A 227 -1.44 24.15 -25.96
N THR A 228 -1.92 24.56 -27.13
CA THR A 228 -1.80 23.80 -28.39
C THR A 228 -0.75 24.40 -29.32
N GLY A 229 -0.48 23.75 -30.46
CA GLY A 229 0.58 24.12 -31.39
C GLY A 229 0.28 25.32 -32.28
N SER A 230 1.05 25.47 -33.35
CA SER A 230 0.92 26.57 -34.32
C SER A 230 -0.37 26.52 -35.15
N GLN A 231 -1.15 25.45 -35.05
CA GLN A 231 -2.47 25.34 -35.65
C GLN A 231 -3.55 25.66 -34.61
N PRO A 232 -4.71 26.20 -35.03
CA PRO A 232 -5.91 26.17 -34.21
C PRO A 232 -6.37 24.73 -33.99
N GLU A 233 -6.62 24.34 -32.73
CA GLU A 233 -6.94 22.95 -32.37
C GLU A 233 -8.18 22.85 -31.46
N ASN A 234 -9.06 21.90 -31.77
CA ASN A 234 -10.14 21.50 -30.88
C ASN A 234 -9.55 20.62 -29.76
N VAL A 235 -9.87 20.94 -28.50
CA VAL A 235 -9.37 20.22 -27.32
C VAL A 235 -10.52 19.55 -26.58
N ARG A 236 -10.32 18.31 -26.16
CA ARG A 236 -11.20 17.63 -25.20
C ARG A 236 -10.40 16.87 -24.14
N VAL A 237 -11.01 16.70 -22.98
CA VAL A 237 -10.44 15.94 -21.87
C VAL A 237 -11.47 14.96 -21.35
N TYR A 238 -11.02 13.75 -21.05
CA TYR A 238 -11.82 12.67 -20.53
C TYR A 238 -11.17 12.10 -19.28
N ILE A 239 -11.98 11.60 -18.34
CA ILE A 239 -11.52 10.90 -17.15
C ILE A 239 -12.31 9.60 -17.03
N ASP A 240 -11.62 8.46 -17.00
CA ASP A 240 -12.19 7.13 -16.75
C ASP A 240 -12.52 7.00 -15.25
N TYR A 241 -13.72 7.42 -14.86
CA TYR A 241 -14.10 7.49 -13.44
C TYR A 241 -14.43 6.12 -12.85
N ASN A 242 -14.88 5.18 -13.68
CA ASN A 242 -15.28 3.84 -13.26
C ASN A 242 -14.16 2.79 -13.47
N ASN A 243 -13.01 3.20 -14.02
CA ASN A 243 -11.83 2.38 -14.31
C ASN A 243 -12.16 1.11 -15.12
N ASP A 244 -13.07 1.22 -16.08
CA ASP A 244 -13.43 0.10 -16.97
C ASP A 244 -12.56 0.04 -18.24
N GLY A 245 -11.67 1.02 -18.43
CA GLY A 245 -10.78 1.13 -19.58
C GLY A 245 -11.46 1.71 -20.83
N VAL A 246 -12.70 2.21 -20.72
CA VAL A 246 -13.46 2.80 -21.83
C VAL A 246 -13.80 4.25 -21.50
N LEU A 247 -13.31 5.20 -22.32
CA LEU A 247 -13.66 6.61 -22.17
C LEU A 247 -14.98 6.92 -22.92
N ASN A 248 -16.07 6.98 -22.18
CA ASN A 248 -17.42 7.18 -22.71
C ASN A 248 -17.69 8.67 -23.03
N ASP A 249 -17.85 9.02 -24.31
CA ASP A 249 -18.36 10.35 -24.73
C ASP A 249 -19.90 10.29 -24.84
N PRO A 250 -20.68 11.07 -24.07
CA PRO A 250 -20.27 12.24 -23.27
C PRO A 250 -20.09 12.04 -21.77
N LEU A 251 -20.38 10.86 -21.21
CA LEU A 251 -20.45 10.65 -19.75
C LEU A 251 -19.16 10.96 -19.01
N GLU A 252 -18.02 10.73 -19.64
CA GLU A 252 -16.68 10.91 -19.06
C GLU A 252 -15.92 12.08 -19.69
N ARG A 253 -16.57 12.85 -20.57
CA ARG A 253 -15.99 14.08 -21.11
C ARG A 253 -16.11 15.20 -20.07
N VAL A 254 -14.97 15.59 -19.51
CA VAL A 254 -14.90 16.60 -18.44
C VAL A 254 -14.58 18.00 -18.95
N TYR A 255 -14.05 18.12 -20.16
CA TYR A 255 -13.74 19.41 -20.79
C TYR A 255 -13.83 19.33 -22.31
N SER A 256 -14.25 20.43 -22.95
CA SER A 256 -14.28 20.60 -24.39
C SER A 256 -14.10 22.07 -24.74
N SER A 257 -13.22 22.38 -25.67
CA SER A 257 -12.94 23.76 -26.10
C SER A 257 -12.58 23.79 -27.59
N PRO A 258 -13.28 24.59 -28.42
CA PRO A 258 -12.95 24.70 -29.83
C PRO A 258 -11.68 25.54 -30.05
N GLY A 259 -10.93 25.18 -31.09
CA GLY A 259 -9.76 25.93 -31.55
C GLY A 259 -10.16 27.13 -32.40
N THR A 260 -9.56 28.29 -32.12
CA THR A 260 -9.81 29.54 -32.86
C THR A 260 -8.54 30.27 -33.25
N LEU A 261 -7.44 30.06 -32.54
CA LEU A 261 -6.18 30.76 -32.74
C LEU A 261 -4.98 29.78 -32.76
N PRO A 262 -3.91 30.10 -33.50
CA PRO A 262 -2.60 29.48 -33.31
C PRO A 262 -2.07 29.68 -31.89
N ASN A 263 -1.39 28.66 -31.35
CA ASN A 263 -0.79 28.65 -30.01
C ASN A 263 -1.77 29.02 -28.90
N GLN A 264 -3.04 28.59 -29.05
CA GLN A 264 -4.10 28.95 -28.13
C GLN A 264 -3.89 28.29 -26.77
N VAL A 265 -4.15 29.05 -25.71
CA VAL A 265 -4.24 28.55 -24.34
C VAL A 265 -5.71 28.31 -24.01
N HIS A 266 -6.11 27.06 -23.96
CA HIS A 266 -7.46 26.62 -23.60
C HIS A 266 -7.55 26.50 -22.07
N THR A 267 -8.43 27.27 -21.44
CA THR A 267 -8.61 27.26 -19.98
C THR A 267 -10.02 26.87 -19.57
N GLY A 268 -10.14 26.17 -18.46
CA GLY A 268 -11.43 25.75 -17.90
C GLY A 268 -11.34 25.30 -16.45
N ILE A 269 -12.46 24.83 -15.93
CA ILE A 269 -12.56 24.21 -14.60
C ILE A 269 -13.16 22.82 -14.76
N ILE A 270 -12.49 21.81 -14.20
CA ILE A 270 -12.97 20.44 -14.15
C ILE A 270 -13.58 20.17 -12.76
N PRO A 271 -14.88 19.87 -12.66
CA PRO A 271 -15.48 19.35 -11.44
C PRO A 271 -15.17 17.86 -11.26
N ILE A 272 -14.76 17.46 -10.07
CA ILE A 272 -14.60 16.05 -9.70
C ILE A 272 -15.90 15.56 -9.05
N PRO A 273 -16.51 14.46 -9.53
CA PRO A 273 -17.72 13.92 -8.95
C PRO A 273 -17.59 13.68 -7.45
N ALA A 274 -18.62 14.04 -6.68
CA ALA A 274 -18.67 13.75 -5.25
C ALA A 274 -18.91 12.25 -4.97
N THR A 275 -19.55 11.55 -5.91
CA THR A 275 -19.92 10.13 -5.81
C THR A 275 -19.77 9.44 -7.17
N GLY A 276 -19.67 8.11 -7.17
CA GLY A 276 -19.70 7.30 -8.39
C GLY A 276 -18.34 7.08 -9.07
N ALA A 277 -17.33 7.87 -8.72
CA ALA A 277 -15.95 7.62 -9.14
C ALA A 277 -15.24 6.65 -8.18
N ILE A 278 -14.37 5.80 -8.72
CA ILE A 278 -13.47 4.98 -7.92
C ILE A 278 -12.45 5.89 -7.21
N MET A 279 -12.23 5.63 -5.92
CA MET A 279 -11.36 6.44 -5.06
C MET A 279 -10.11 5.68 -4.63
N CYS A 280 -9.08 6.42 -4.20
CA CYS A 280 -7.82 5.92 -3.65
C CYS A 280 -7.03 4.99 -4.60
N GLN A 281 -7.29 5.11 -5.90
CA GLN A 281 -6.65 4.37 -6.97
C GLN A 281 -6.35 5.34 -8.12
N GLY A 282 -5.30 5.05 -8.90
CA GLY A 282 -5.05 5.75 -10.15
C GLY A 282 -6.15 5.47 -11.16
N LEU A 283 -6.61 6.52 -11.83
CA LEU A 283 -7.56 6.55 -12.94
C LEU A 283 -6.93 7.23 -14.15
N ARG A 284 -7.37 6.89 -15.37
CA ARG A 284 -6.86 7.48 -16.60
C ARG A 284 -7.54 8.80 -16.90
N MET A 285 -6.74 9.82 -17.21
CA MET A 285 -7.20 11.06 -17.82
C MET A 285 -6.58 11.19 -19.22
N ARG A 286 -7.38 11.39 -20.26
CA ARG A 286 -6.91 11.62 -21.63
C ARG A 286 -7.13 13.06 -22.03
N VAL A 287 -6.07 13.74 -22.46
CA VAL A 287 -6.14 15.01 -23.19
C VAL A 287 -5.99 14.69 -24.67
N ILE A 288 -6.94 15.12 -25.51
CA ILE A 288 -6.91 14.83 -26.95
C ILE A 288 -7.22 16.10 -27.74
N THR A 289 -6.42 16.33 -28.78
CA THR A 289 -6.57 17.48 -29.66
C THR A 289 -6.58 17.07 -31.11
N ASP A 290 -7.21 17.88 -31.96
CA ASP A 290 -7.13 17.76 -33.42
C ASP A 290 -7.35 19.13 -34.06
N LEU A 291 -7.11 19.26 -35.36
CA LEU A 291 -7.33 20.51 -36.10
C LEU A 291 -8.73 21.10 -35.83
N ALA A 292 -8.81 22.42 -35.70
CA ALA A 292 -10.08 23.11 -35.50
C ALA A 292 -11.09 22.87 -36.64
N SER A 293 -10.60 22.61 -37.86
CA SER A 293 -11.39 22.28 -39.04
C SER A 293 -11.85 20.82 -39.10
N ALA A 294 -11.28 19.94 -38.28
CA ALA A 294 -11.68 18.55 -38.15
C ALA A 294 -12.90 18.41 -37.21
N PRO A 295 -13.65 17.30 -37.28
CA PRO A 295 -14.61 16.95 -36.24
C PRO A 295 -13.96 16.97 -34.86
N ALA A 296 -14.70 17.38 -33.84
CA ALA A 296 -14.16 17.42 -32.48
C ALA A 296 -13.68 16.02 -32.05
N PRO A 297 -12.46 15.91 -31.47
CA PRO A 297 -11.83 14.61 -31.26
C PRO A 297 -12.59 13.73 -30.26
N VAL A 298 -12.75 12.46 -30.57
CA VAL A 298 -13.32 11.45 -29.65
C VAL A 298 -12.22 10.52 -29.14
N PRO A 299 -12.33 9.93 -27.94
CA PRO A 299 -11.21 9.27 -27.25
C PRO A 299 -10.53 8.16 -28.03
N CYS A 300 -11.29 7.46 -28.88
CA CYS A 300 -10.87 6.32 -29.69
C CYS A 300 -10.98 6.57 -31.20
N GLY A 301 -11.13 7.84 -31.61
CA GLY A 301 -11.44 8.20 -33.00
C GLY A 301 -10.20 8.23 -33.91
N ALA A 302 -10.47 8.36 -35.21
CA ALA A 302 -9.44 8.76 -36.17
C ALA A 302 -9.22 10.28 -36.07
N LEU A 303 -7.99 10.68 -35.78
CA LEU A 303 -7.56 12.09 -35.77
C LEU A 303 -7.01 12.46 -37.14
N VAL A 304 -7.41 13.62 -37.65
CA VAL A 304 -6.97 14.11 -38.97
C VAL A 304 -5.49 14.40 -38.96
N ALA A 305 -5.02 15.11 -37.93
CA ALA A 305 -3.60 15.39 -37.71
C ALA A 305 -3.20 15.41 -36.22
N GLY A 306 -4.17 15.30 -35.32
CA GLY A 306 -3.97 15.49 -33.88
C GLY A 306 -3.32 14.36 -33.11
N GLN A 307 -3.31 14.51 -31.79
CA GLN A 307 -2.64 13.65 -30.82
C GLN A 307 -3.50 13.47 -29.57
N ALA A 308 -3.29 12.35 -28.86
CA ALA A 308 -3.74 12.16 -27.48
C ALA A 308 -2.59 11.95 -26.49
N GLU A 309 -2.80 12.39 -25.26
CA GLU A 309 -1.89 12.17 -24.14
C GLU A 309 -2.66 11.66 -22.92
N ASP A 310 -2.16 10.58 -22.31
CA ASP A 310 -2.76 9.99 -21.11
C ASP A 310 -1.97 10.33 -19.85
N TYR A 311 -2.69 10.61 -18.77
CA TYR A 311 -2.20 10.99 -17.45
C TYR A 311 -2.89 10.15 -16.38
N VAL A 312 -2.40 10.25 -15.14
CA VAL A 312 -3.00 9.57 -13.98
C VAL A 312 -3.57 10.59 -13.00
N ILE A 313 -4.80 10.37 -12.58
CA ILE A 313 -5.38 11.08 -11.44
C ILE A 313 -5.73 10.08 -10.35
N THR A 314 -5.58 10.47 -9.09
CA THR A 314 -6.09 9.70 -7.95
C THR A 314 -7.14 10.53 -7.22
N ILE A 315 -8.38 10.05 -7.17
CA ILE A 315 -9.46 10.74 -6.46
C ILE A 315 -9.46 10.29 -5.01
N LYS A 316 -9.30 11.24 -4.08
CA LYS A 316 -9.38 11.01 -2.63
C LYS A 316 -10.78 11.36 -2.12
N PRO A 317 -11.21 10.79 -0.98
CA PRO A 317 -12.42 11.23 -0.30
C PRO A 317 -12.42 12.73 -0.08
N SER A 318 -13.60 13.37 -0.09
CA SER A 318 -13.71 14.80 0.18
C SER A 318 -12.99 15.14 1.49
N THR A 319 -12.34 16.30 1.58
CA THR A 319 -11.67 16.79 2.80
C THR A 319 -12.65 17.17 3.92
N GLY A 320 -13.89 16.70 3.90
CA GLY A 320 -14.96 16.98 4.85
C GLY A 320 -14.80 16.38 6.26
N ALA A 321 -13.57 16.09 6.71
CA ALA A 321 -13.34 15.91 8.14
C ALA A 321 -13.13 17.29 8.76
N ALA A 322 -14.18 17.82 9.39
CA ALA A 322 -14.01 18.86 10.39
C ALA A 322 -12.87 18.42 11.32
N MET A 323 -11.86 19.29 11.50
CA MET A 323 -10.84 19.07 12.51
C MET A 323 -11.56 18.98 13.87
N VAL A 324 -11.79 17.77 14.37
CA VAL A 324 -12.11 17.56 15.77
C VAL A 324 -10.80 17.84 16.49
N SER A 325 -10.62 19.10 16.88
CA SER A 325 -9.62 19.50 17.85
C SER A 325 -9.90 18.70 19.12
N ALA A 326 -9.08 17.68 19.37
CA ALA A 326 -8.96 17.12 20.70
C ALA A 326 -8.47 18.24 21.62
N ARG A 327 -9.30 18.58 22.62
CA ARG A 327 -8.87 19.29 23.82
C ARG A 327 -8.25 18.31 24.79
#